data_AF-A0A1G8T916-F1
#
_entry.id   AF-A0A1G8T916-F1
#
_cell.length_a   1.000
_cell.length_b   1.000
_cell.length_c   1.000
_cell.angle_alpha   90.00
_cell.angle_beta   90.00
_cell.angle_gamma   90.00
#
_symmetry.space_group_name_H-M   'P 1'
#
loop_
_entity.id
_entity.type
_entity.pdbx_description
1 polymer ?
#
loop_
_entity_poly.entity_id
_entity_poly.type
_entity_poly.pdbx_seq_one_letter_code
_entity_poly.pdbx_strand_id
1 'polypeptide(L)' 'MHSRSYIDLEGTQSQDHSGYMCDRSTTGMASFDAAEKRTLEKMICMRCNARNSQKAKRCRKCGYAKLRPKAKEARAA' A
#
# COMPACT_ATOMS: atom_id res chain seq x y z
N MET A 1 2.97 -4.56 -50.40
CA MET A 1 2.88 -5.37 -49.17
C MET A 1 4.30 -5.73 -48.74
N HIS A 2 4.96 -5.22 -47.72
CA HIS A 2 4.67 -4.24 -46.67
C HIS A 2 6.00 -3.51 -46.41
N SER A 3 6.07 -2.24 -46.79
CA SER A 3 7.11 -1.31 -46.36
C SER A 3 6.93 -1.03 -44.87
N ARG A 4 7.68 -1.75 -44.02
CA ARG A 4 7.85 -1.42 -42.61
C ARG A 4 9.10 -0.57 -42.46
N SER A 5 8.96 0.70 -42.80
CA SER A 5 9.86 1.77 -42.39
C SER A 5 9.91 1.78 -40.87
N TYR A 6 11.02 1.30 -40.30
CA TYR A 6 11.35 1.51 -38.90
C TYR A 6 11.72 2.99 -38.76
N ILE A 7 10.82 3.75 -38.12
CA ILE A 7 11.10 5.11 -37.70
C ILE A 7 11.81 4.92 -36.36
N ASP A 8 13.13 5.07 -36.34
CA ASP A 8 13.90 5.09 -35.11
C ASP A 8 13.44 6.31 -34.31
N LEU A 9 12.50 6.07 -33.40
CA LEU A 9 12.14 6.96 -32.31
C LEU A 9 13.28 6.93 -31.29
N GLU A 10 14.44 7.46 -31.69
CA GLU A 10 15.46 8.00 -30.80
C GLU A 10 14.89 9.25 -30.13
N GLY A 11 13.82 9.05 -29.35
CA GLY A 11 13.30 10.01 -28.40
C GLY A 11 14.19 9.93 -27.19
N THR A 12 15.26 10.73 -27.21
CA THR A 12 16.06 11.08 -26.04
C THR A 12 15.12 11.30 -24.84
N GLN A 13 15.05 10.34 -23.93
CA GLN A 13 14.43 10.55 -22.63
C GLN A 13 15.42 11.39 -21.83
N SER A 14 15.31 12.69 -22.07
CA SER A 14 15.87 13.74 -21.24
C SER A 14 15.40 13.49 -19.81
N GLN A 15 16.36 13.23 -18.93
CA GLN A 15 16.13 13.19 -17.50
C GLN A 15 16.01 14.63 -17.01
N ASP A 16 14.87 15.25 -17.33
CA ASP A 16 14.49 16.56 -16.81
C ASP A 16 14.01 16.34 -15.37
N HIS A 17 14.94 16.01 -14.48
CA HIS A 17 14.70 15.88 -13.05
C HIS A 17 14.64 17.26 -12.38
N SER A 18 14.03 18.24 -13.06
CA SER A 18 13.85 19.61 -12.60
C SER A 18 12.36 19.93 -12.45
N GLY A 19 11.91 19.99 -11.19
CA GLY A 19 10.81 20.89 -10.85
C GLY A 19 9.41 20.30 -10.70
N TYR A 20 9.27 19.19 -9.99
CA TYR A 20 8.20 19.13 -8.98
C TYR A 20 8.88 18.98 -7.63
N MET A 21 9.25 20.12 -7.04
CA MET A 21 9.52 20.18 -5.61
C MET A 21 8.23 19.81 -4.91
N CYS A 22 8.01 18.50 -4.71
CA CYS A 22 7.06 18.03 -3.72
C CYS A 22 7.61 18.55 -2.40
N ASP A 23 7.08 19.69 -1.99
CA ASP A 23 7.22 20.17 -0.64
C ASP A 23 6.75 19.02 0.25
N ARG A 24 7.71 18.25 0.76
CA ARG A 24 7.50 17.15 1.72
C ARG A 24 7.19 17.76 3.09
N SER A 25 6.39 18.83 3.09
CA SER A 25 5.77 19.40 4.27
C SER A 25 4.75 18.36 4.76
N THR A 26 5.28 17.41 5.52
CA THR A 26 4.68 16.84 6.71
C THR A 26 3.17 16.96 6.72
N THR A 27 2.50 16.12 5.92
CA THR A 27 1.13 15.75 6.22
C THR A 27 1.19 14.90 7.49
N GLY A 28 1.18 15.57 8.65
CA GLY A 28 0.84 14.91 9.89
C GLY A 28 -0.44 14.13 9.63
N MET A 29 -0.42 12.81 9.84
CA MET A 29 -1.59 11.98 9.61
C MET A 29 -2.75 12.55 10.44
N ALA A 30 -3.70 13.19 9.77
CA ALA A 30 -4.88 13.71 10.43
C ALA A 30 -5.62 12.53 11.08
N SER A 31 -5.86 12.60 12.39
CA SER A 31 -6.54 11.55 13.14
C SER A 31 -8.04 11.63 12.88
N PHE A 32 -8.61 10.51 12.45
CA PHE A 32 -10.03 10.38 12.16
C PHE A 32 -10.56 9.10 12.80
N ASP A 33 -11.10 9.22 14.02
CA ASP A 33 -11.52 8.09 14.86
C ASP A 33 -12.46 7.10 14.13
N ALA A 34 -13.44 7.60 13.37
CA ALA A 34 -14.36 6.75 12.60
C ALA A 34 -13.69 6.00 11.43
N ALA A 35 -12.64 6.56 10.84
CA ALA A 35 -11.87 5.91 9.78
C ALA A 35 -10.89 4.88 10.35
N GLU A 36 -10.30 5.19 11.50
CA GLU A 36 -9.38 4.32 12.24
C GLU A 36 -10.08 3.04 12.68
N LYS A 37 -11.28 3.13 13.28
CA LYS A 37 -12.06 1.95 13.68
C LYS A 37 -12.35 1.01 12.50
N ARG A 38 -12.79 1.57 11.36
CA ARG A 38 -13.10 0.77 10.15
C ARG A 38 -11.87 0.12 9.51
N THR A 39 -10.70 0.73 9.66
CA THR A 39 -9.50 0.35 8.88
C THR A 39 -8.47 -0.42 9.70
N LEU A 40 -8.30 -0.06 10.97
CA LEU A 40 -7.24 -0.51 11.87
C LEU A 40 -7.70 -1.56 12.88
N GLU A 41 -8.98 -1.61 13.24
CA GLU A 41 -9.54 -2.64 14.16
C GLU A 41 -9.76 -3.99 13.46
N LYS A 42 -8.70 -4.51 12.83
CA LYS A 42 -8.70 -5.77 12.10
C LYS A 42 -7.55 -6.65 12.55
N MET A 43 -7.79 -7.95 12.50
CA MET A 43 -6.79 -8.97 12.82
C MET A 43 -6.18 -9.50 11.52
N ILE A 44 -4.87 -9.50 11.42
CA ILE A 44 -4.11 -9.97 10.26
C ILE A 44 -3.58 -11.37 10.56
N CYS A 45 -3.83 -12.30 9.64
CA CYS A 45 -3.26 -13.64 9.76
C CYS A 45 -1.74 -13.59 9.56
N MET A 46 -0.98 -14.29 10.40
CA MET A 46 0.48 -14.36 10.24
C MET A 46 0.95 -15.32 9.12
N ARG A 47 0.05 -16.17 8.60
CA ARG A 47 0.37 -17.13 7.54
C ARG A 47 0.02 -16.63 6.14
N CYS A 48 -1.15 -16.03 5.95
CA CYS A 48 -1.67 -15.65 4.63
C CYS A 48 -2.00 -14.14 4.51
N ASN A 49 -1.70 -13.35 5.53
CA ASN A 49 -1.94 -11.91 5.59
C ASN A 49 -3.41 -11.45 5.34
N ALA A 50 -4.38 -12.37 5.40
CA ALA A 50 -5.79 -12.04 5.24
C ALA A 50 -6.29 -11.14 6.40
N ARG A 51 -7.21 -10.22 6.08
CA ARG A 51 -7.90 -9.34 7.04
C ARG A 51 -9.11 -10.04 7.66
N ASN A 52 -9.08 -10.24 8.97
CA ASN A 52 -10.13 -10.89 9.75
C ASN A 52 -10.79 -9.88 10.71
N SER A 53 -11.99 -10.20 11.19
CA SER A 53 -12.68 -9.40 12.21
C SER A 53 -11.89 -9.39 13.52
N GLN A 54 -12.10 -8.36 14.34
CA GLN A 54 -11.40 -8.21 15.61
C GLN A 54 -11.65 -9.37 16.59
N LYS A 55 -12.86 -9.98 16.52
CA LYS A 55 -13.28 -11.12 17.36
C LYS A 55 -12.95 -12.49 16.74
N ALA A 56 -12.25 -12.55 15.61
CA ALA A 56 -11.96 -13.82 14.94
C ALA A 56 -10.92 -14.65 15.71
N LYS A 57 -11.28 -15.90 16.05
CA LYS A 57 -10.36 -16.89 16.66
C LYS A 57 -9.49 -17.63 15.63
N ARG A 58 -9.88 -17.60 14.35
CA ARG A 58 -9.21 -18.28 13.24
C ARG A 58 -9.33 -17.49 11.94
N CYS A 59 -8.35 -17.64 11.06
CA CYS A 59 -8.37 -17.02 9.75
C CYS A 59 -9.44 -17.65 8.84
N ARG A 60 -10.26 -16.81 8.20
CA ARG A 60 -11.33 -17.24 7.29
C ARG A 60 -10.83 -17.91 6.00
N LYS A 61 -9.58 -17.68 5.59
CA LYS A 61 -8.98 -18.24 4.38
C LYS A 61 -8.23 -19.55 4.61
N CYS A 62 -7.39 -19.61 5.64
CA CYS A 62 -6.46 -20.72 5.84
C CYS A 62 -6.68 -21.51 7.15
N GLY A 63 -7.65 -21.13 7.97
CA GLY A 63 -7.92 -21.79 9.25
C GLY A 63 -6.89 -21.57 10.36
N TYR A 64 -5.80 -20.85 10.10
CA TYR A 64 -4.74 -20.62 11.09
C TYR A 64 -5.23 -19.81 12.29
N ALA A 65 -4.82 -20.22 13.50
CA ALA A 65 -5.34 -19.68 14.76
C ALA A 65 -4.56 -18.47 15.31
N LYS A 66 -3.30 -18.24 14.89
CA LYS A 66 -2.54 -17.09 15.38
C LYS A 66 -2.75 -15.89 14.45
N LEU A 67 -3.54 -14.93 14.92
CA LEU A 67 -3.77 -13.65 14.27
C LEU A 67 -3.14 -12.52 15.08
N ARG A 68 -2.53 -11.56 14.39
CA ARG A 68 -1.94 -10.36 15.01
C ARG A 68 -2.84 -9.14 14.79
N PRO A 69 -2.92 -8.19 15.74
CA PRO A 69 -3.59 -6.92 15.48
C PRO A 69 -2.84 -6.12 14.40
N LYS A 70 -3.59 -5.34 13.61
CA LYS A 70 -2.98 -4.34 12.73
C LYS A 70 -2.41 -3.20 13.58
N ALA A 71 -1.20 -2.76 13.23
CA ALA A 71 -0.58 -1.61 13.91
C ALA A 71 -1.38 -0.35 13.60
N LYS A 72 -1.65 0.47 14.64
CA LYS A 72 -2.30 1.77 14.50
C LYS A 72 -1.30 2.84 14.06
N GLU A 73 -0.08 2.74 14.55
CA GLU A 73 1.03 3.60 14.21
C GLU A 73 1.90 2.95 13.14
N ALA A 74 2.53 3.78 12.31
CA ALA A 74 3.57 3.31 11.40
C ALA A 74 4.74 2.75 12.22
N ARG A 75 5.32 1.65 11.75
CA ARG A 75 6.57 1.16 12.34
C ARG A 75 7.70 1.98 11.73
N ALA A 76 8.61 2.50 12.56
CA ALA A 76 9.83 3.13 12.08
C ALA A 76 10.61 2.14 11.19
N ALA A 77 11.16 2.65 10.09
CA ALA A 77 11.90 1.89 9.08
C ALA A 77 13.38 1.79 9.44
#